data_AF-A0A0P7KJF0-F1
#
_entry.id   AF-A0A0P7KJF0-F1
#
_cell.length_a   1.000
_cell.length_b   1.000
_cell.length_c   1.000
_cell.angle_alpha   90.00
_cell.angle_beta   90.00
_cell.angle_gamma   90.00
#
_symmetry.space_group_name_H-M   'P 1'
#
loop_
_entity.id
_entity.type
_entity.pdbx_description
1 polymer ?
#
loop_
_entity_poly.entity_id
_entity_poly.type
_entity_poly.pdbx_seq_one_letter_code
_entity_poly.pdbx_strand_id
1 'polypeptide(L)'
;MNKQIEIILEASPVNVAHDTYRRECRYTRGIHIEEQEFLAILNSMNRDSRLYFDFHNPRKEIKKGTYLNGHSGLAYNIYEYYKVHFNTEITELINGKDFYVKII
;
A
#
# COMPACT_ATOMS: atom_id res chain seq x y z
N MET A 1 9.33 14.87 14.78
CA MET A 1 7.97 14.48 14.35
C MET A 1 7.98 12.97 14.22
N ASN A 2 7.27 12.25 15.11
CA ASN A 2 7.09 10.81 14.95
C ASN A 2 6.06 10.63 13.83
N LYS A 3 6.52 10.23 12.64
CA LYS A 3 5.61 9.83 11.56
C LYS A 3 5.12 8.43 11.90
N GLN A 4 3.83 8.33 12.18
CA GLN A 4 3.17 7.11 12.62
C GLN A 4 2.26 6.64 11.49
N ILE A 5 2.55 5.44 11.00
CA ILE A 5 1.74 4.70 10.04
C ILE A 5 1.16 3.50 10.80
N GLU A 6 -0.12 3.25 10.59
CA GLU A 6 -0.87 2.24 11.33
C GLU A 6 -1.73 1.39 10.41
N ILE A 7 -2.01 0.16 10.86
CA ILE A 7 -3.04 -0.67 10.25
C ILE A 7 -4.40 -0.14 10.68
N ILE A 8 -5.26 0.08 9.69
CA ILE A 8 -6.64 0.48 9.89
C ILE A 8 -7.52 -0.74 9.68
N LEU A 9 -8.43 -0.98 10.62
CA LEU A 9 -9.43 -2.03 10.55
C LEU A 9 -10.79 -1.38 10.29
N GLU A 10 -11.38 -1.74 9.16
CA GLU A 10 -12.65 -1.20 8.72
C GLU A 10 -13.81 -2.05 9.24
N ALA A 11 -14.84 -1.39 9.78
CA ALA A 11 -16.07 -2.07 10.18
C ALA A 11 -16.87 -2.59 8.96
N SER A 12 -16.61 -2.06 7.77
CA SER A 12 -17.23 -2.46 6.51
C SER A 12 -16.19 -2.51 5.39
N PRO A 13 -16.28 -3.45 4.43
CA PRO A 13 -15.24 -3.57 3.41
C PRO A 13 -15.11 -2.32 2.53
N VAL A 14 -13.86 -1.92 2.27
CA VAL A 14 -13.49 -0.95 1.24
C VAL A 14 -13.28 -1.69 -0.08
N ASN A 15 -13.97 -1.25 -1.13
CA ASN A 15 -13.83 -1.80 -2.47
C ASN A 15 -12.76 -1.03 -3.24
N VAL A 16 -11.82 -1.76 -3.83
CA VAL A 16 -10.76 -1.20 -4.66
C VAL A 16 -10.77 -1.93 -6.00
N ALA A 17 -10.91 -1.17 -7.09
CA ALA A 17 -10.91 -1.73 -8.43
C ALA A 17 -9.54 -2.34 -8.78
N HIS A 18 -9.57 -3.49 -9.44
CA HIS A 18 -8.40 -4.13 -10.03
C HIS A 18 -8.60 -4.22 -11.55
N ASP A 19 -8.11 -3.23 -12.28
CA ASP A 19 -8.52 -3.05 -13.69
C ASP A 19 -8.11 -4.21 -14.59
N THR A 20 -6.94 -4.83 -14.35
CA THR A 20 -6.47 -6.00 -15.11
C THR A 20 -7.45 -7.17 -15.06
N TYR A 21 -8.07 -7.42 -13.91
CA TYR A 21 -9.03 -8.51 -13.72
C TYR A 21 -10.49 -8.04 -13.82
N ARG A 22 -10.74 -6.74 -14.03
CA ARG A 22 -12.08 -6.12 -14.05
C ARG A 22 -12.94 -6.52 -12.85
N ARG A 23 -12.33 -6.63 -11.67
CA ARG A 23 -12.99 -7.01 -10.41
C ARG A 23 -12.79 -5.96 -9.34
N GLU A 24 -13.69 -5.93 -8.37
CA GLU A 24 -13.49 -5.18 -7.12
C GLU A 24 -12.88 -6.11 -6.07
N CYS A 25 -11.71 -5.75 -5.57
CA CYS A 25 -11.14 -6.35 -4.39
C CYS A 25 -11.76 -5.72 -3.14
N ARG A 26 -12.10 -6.53 -2.15
CA ARG A 26 -12.77 -6.08 -0.92
C ARG A 26 -11.81 -6.25 0.25
N TYR A 27 -11.53 -5.17 0.96
CA TYR A 27 -10.56 -5.15 2.05
C TYR A 27 -11.21 -4.64 3.33
N THR A 28 -10.98 -5.33 4.45
CA THR A 28 -11.34 -4.85 5.81
C THR A 28 -10.13 -4.31 6.56
N ARG A 29 -8.95 -4.32 5.93
CA ARG A 29 -7.74 -3.71 6.47
C ARG A 29 -7.06 -2.83 5.43
N GLY A 30 -6.46 -1.75 5.90
CA GLY A 30 -5.63 -0.91 5.06
C GLY A 30 -4.61 -0.11 5.84
N ILE A 31 -3.91 0.75 5.11
CA ILE A 31 -2.99 1.74 5.67
C ILE A 31 -3.22 3.06 4.95
N HIS A 32 -2.99 4.16 5.66
CA HIS A 32 -2.99 5.49 5.08
C HIS A 32 -1.54 5.97 5.00
N ILE A 33 -1.11 6.40 3.82
CA ILE A 33 0.28 6.83 3.56
C ILE A 33 0.25 8.17 2.84
N GLU A 34 1.11 9.09 3.26
CA GLU A 34 1.32 10.38 2.60
C GLU A 34 1.83 10.19 1.16
N GLU A 35 1.30 10.99 0.23
CA GLU A 35 1.64 10.91 -1.20
C GLU A 35 3.16 10.88 -1.47
N GLN A 36 3.91 11.77 -0.80
CA GLN A 36 5.37 11.86 -1.00
C GLN A 36 6.12 10.62 -0.50
N GLU A 37 5.66 10.01 0.58
CA GLU A 37 6.25 8.78 1.13
C GLU A 37 5.96 7.61 0.21
N PHE A 38 4.74 7.50 -0.30
CA PHE A 38 4.39 6.46 -1.24
C PHE A 38 5.18 6.58 -2.55
N LEU A 39 5.36 7.80 -3.07
CA LEU A 39 6.21 8.04 -4.23
C LEU A 39 7.68 7.66 -3.97
N ALA A 40 8.21 7.96 -2.78
CA ALA A 40 9.57 7.54 -2.40
C ALA A 40 9.69 6.00 -2.36
N ILE A 41 8.69 5.30 -1.82
CA ILE A 41 8.62 3.83 -1.83
C ILE A 41 8.60 3.30 -3.26
N LEU A 42 7.78 3.86 -4.15
CA LEU A 42 7.71 3.42 -5.54
C LEU A 42 9.02 3.65 -6.31
N ASN A 43 9.77 4.69 -5.95
CA ASN A 43 11.05 5.02 -6.57
C ASN A 43 12.21 4.14 -6.06
N SER A 44 12.08 3.53 -4.88
CA SER A 44 13.07 2.59 -4.34
C SER A 44 12.83 1.13 -4.76
N MET A 45 11.66 0.82 -5.30
CA MET A 45 11.33 -0.53 -5.77
C MET A 45 12.28 -1.00 -6.88
N ASN A 46 12.70 -2.27 -6.78
CA ASN A 46 13.33 -2.94 -7.90
C ASN A 46 12.33 -3.17 -9.05
N ARG A 47 12.86 -3.53 -10.23
CA ARG A 47 12.07 -3.73 -11.45
C ARG A 47 10.90 -4.71 -11.26
N ASP A 48 11.13 -5.84 -10.61
CA ASP A 48 10.13 -6.90 -10.47
C ASP A 48 9.01 -6.48 -9.51
N SER A 49 9.36 -5.83 -8.40
CA SER A 49 8.39 -5.27 -7.44
C SER A 49 7.53 -4.20 -8.11
N ARG A 50 8.15 -3.35 -8.94
CA ARG A 50 7.44 -2.29 -9.66
C ARG A 50 6.48 -2.86 -10.70
N LEU A 51 6.92 -3.85 -11.49
CA LEU A 51 6.07 -4.54 -12.45
C LEU A 51 4.85 -5.20 -11.78
N TYR A 52 5.07 -5.84 -10.63
CA TYR A 52 4.00 -6.47 -9.88
C TYR A 52 3.02 -5.45 -9.27
N PHE A 53 3.54 -4.32 -8.75
CA PHE A 53 2.69 -3.20 -8.31
C PHE A 53 1.82 -2.66 -9.44
N ASP A 54 2.41 -2.38 -10.61
CA ASP A 54 1.71 -1.83 -11.77
C ASP A 54 0.63 -2.80 -12.30
N PHE A 55 0.85 -4.11 -12.16
CA PHE A 55 -0.13 -5.14 -12.53
C PHE A 55 -1.41 -5.10 -11.67
N HIS A 56 -1.26 -4.84 -10.36
CA HIS A 56 -2.37 -4.74 -9.40
C HIS A 56 -3.02 -3.36 -9.38
N ASN A 57 -2.29 -2.33 -9.80
CA ASN A 57 -2.72 -0.93 -9.79
C ASN A 57 -2.51 -0.24 -11.15
N PRO A 58 -2.96 -0.85 -12.26
CA PRO A 58 -2.66 -0.34 -13.59
C PRO A 58 -3.24 1.07 -13.77
N ARG A 59 -2.40 2.02 -14.23
CA ARG A 59 -2.80 3.39 -14.54
C ARG A 59 -3.43 4.17 -13.37
N LYS A 60 -3.33 3.69 -12.14
CA LYS A 60 -3.80 4.44 -10.97
C LYS A 60 -2.84 5.58 -10.67
N GLU A 61 -3.39 6.78 -10.62
CA GLU A 61 -2.62 7.97 -10.26
C GLU A 61 -2.28 7.96 -8.77
N ILE A 62 -1.00 8.18 -8.45
CA ILE A 62 -0.54 8.26 -7.07
C ILE A 62 -0.78 9.68 -6.58
N LYS A 63 -2.00 9.93 -6.09
CA LYS A 63 -2.42 11.21 -5.54
C LYS A 63 -3.30 11.05 -4.32
N LYS A 64 -3.36 12.08 -3.46
CA LYS A 64 -4.29 12.13 -2.33
C LYS A 64 -5.70 11.71 -2.71
N GLY A 65 -6.27 10.80 -1.93
CA GLY A 65 -7.60 10.21 -2.14
C GLY A 65 -7.60 8.93 -2.98
N THR A 66 -6.49 8.55 -3.61
CA THR A 66 -6.40 7.30 -4.37
C THR A 66 -6.39 6.08 -3.44
N TYR A 67 -7.12 5.04 -3.85
CA TYR A 67 -7.09 3.71 -3.24
C TYR A 67 -6.38 2.70 -4.14
N LEU A 68 -5.39 2.00 -3.58
CA LEU A 68 -4.55 1.02 -4.26
C LEU A 68 -4.75 -0.38 -3.65
N ASN A 69 -4.68 -1.40 -4.49
CA ASN A 69 -4.64 -2.79 -4.08
C ASN A 69 -3.26 -3.08 -3.48
N GLY A 70 -3.25 -3.46 -2.21
CA GLY A 70 -2.07 -3.93 -1.50
C GLY A 70 -1.90 -5.43 -1.62
N HIS A 71 -0.64 -5.85 -1.78
CA HIS A 71 -0.22 -7.24 -1.86
C HIS A 71 1.07 -7.43 -1.02
N SER A 72 1.47 -8.67 -0.78
CA SER A 72 2.62 -9.01 0.07
C SER A 72 3.93 -8.28 -0.30
N GLY A 73 4.28 -8.24 -1.59
CA GLY A 73 5.45 -7.49 -2.05
C GLY A 73 5.39 -5.99 -1.74
N LEU A 74 4.23 -5.35 -1.88
CA LEU A 74 4.06 -3.93 -1.54
C LEU A 74 4.16 -3.74 -0.02
N ALA A 75 3.54 -4.63 0.77
CA ALA A 75 3.66 -4.62 2.23
C ALA A 75 5.13 -4.63 2.69
N TYR A 76 5.97 -5.48 2.07
CA TYR A 76 7.39 -5.55 2.40
C TYR A 76 8.13 -4.24 2.06
N ASN A 77 7.90 -3.69 0.87
CA ASN A 77 8.52 -2.41 0.46
C ASN A 77 8.12 -1.25 1.39
N ILE A 78 6.86 -1.19 1.82
CA ILE A 78 6.39 -0.18 2.79
C ILE A 78 7.08 -0.39 4.14
N TYR A 79 7.06 -1.61 4.67
CA TYR A 79 7.69 -1.92 5.95
C TYR A 79 9.18 -1.55 5.96
N GLU A 80 9.94 -1.94 4.93
CA GLU A 80 11.35 -1.61 4.82
C GLU A 80 11.59 -0.10 4.78
N TYR A 81 10.78 0.65 4.03
CA TYR A 81 10.87 2.10 3.99
C TYR A 81 10.69 2.72 5.38
N TYR A 82 9.64 2.34 6.12
CA TYR A 82 9.41 2.91 7.45
C TYR A 82 10.45 2.47 8.48
N LYS A 83 10.91 1.22 8.39
CA LYS A 83 11.98 0.71 9.25
C LYS A 83 13.28 1.47 9.03
N VAL A 84 13.71 1.64 7.78
CA VAL A 84 14.99 2.28 7.45
C VAL A 84 14.96 3.79 7.71
N HIS A 85 13.88 4.49 7.35
CA HIS A 85 13.83 5.95 7.39
C HIS A 85 13.31 6.52 8.72
N PHE A 86 12.50 5.77 9.46
CA PHE A 86 11.84 6.26 10.68
C PHE A 86 12.05 5.36 11.89
N ASN A 87 12.76 4.23 11.76
CA ASN A 87 12.89 3.22 12.81
C ASN A 87 11.51 2.75 13.35
N THR A 88 10.52 2.71 12.45
CA THR A 88 9.14 2.30 12.76
C THR A 88 8.90 0.91 12.19
N GLU A 89 8.55 -0.05 13.05
CA GLU A 89 8.24 -1.42 12.64
C GLU A 89 6.73 -1.67 12.61
N ILE A 90 6.20 -1.93 11.41
CA ILE A 90 4.77 -2.22 11.17
C ILE A 90 4.59 -3.72 10.93
N THR A 91 4.96 -4.54 11.90
CA THR A 91 5.00 -6.00 11.72
C THR A 91 3.64 -6.61 11.36
N GLU A 92 2.55 -5.97 11.79
CA GLU A 92 1.17 -6.35 11.45
C GLU A 92 0.87 -6.26 9.94
N LEU A 93 1.62 -5.46 9.18
CA LEU A 93 1.48 -5.35 7.73
C LEU A 93 1.97 -6.63 7.04
N ILE A 94 3.04 -7.25 7.54
CA ILE A 94 3.70 -8.44 6.97
C ILE A 94 3.15 -9.73 7.61
N ASN A 95 1.88 -10.02 7.38
CA ASN A 95 1.23 -11.25 7.87
C ASN A 95 0.57 -12.07 6.74
N GLY A 96 0.92 -11.78 5.48
CA GLY A 96 0.42 -12.49 4.31
C GLY A 96 -1.03 -12.17 3.90
N LYS A 97 -1.74 -11.30 4.63
CA LYS A 97 -3.09 -10.88 4.26
C LYS A 97 -3.05 -9.65 3.35
N ASP A 98 -3.90 -9.64 2.32
CA ASP A 98 -4.08 -8.48 1.45
C ASP A 98 -4.71 -7.30 2.20
N PHE A 99 -4.52 -6.10 1.66
CA PHE A 99 -4.92 -4.83 2.27
C PHE A 99 -5.16 -3.78 1.20
N TYR A 100 -5.76 -2.64 1.57
CA TYR A 100 -5.77 -1.46 0.73
C TYR A 100 -4.73 -0.43 1.17
N VAL A 101 -4.23 0.38 0.26
CA VAL A 101 -3.51 1.63 0.59
C VAL A 101 -4.40 2.79 0.21
N LYS A 102 -4.57 3.75 1.12
CA LYS A 102 -5.16 5.06 0.81
C LYS A 102 -4.06 6.10 0.85
N ILE A 103 -3.92 6.85 -0.23
CA ILE A 103 -3.02 8.00 -0.27
C ILE A 103 -3.69 9.16 0.46
N ILE A 104 -3.05 9.71 1.48
CA ILE A 104 -3.54 10.85 2.28
C ILE A 104 -2.73 12.12 2.05
#